data_AF-A0A2E1MGY6-F1
#
_entry.id   AF-A0A2E1MGY6-F1
#
_cell.length_a   1.000
_cell.length_b   1.000
_cell.length_c   1.000
_cell.angle_alpha   90.00
_cell.angle_beta   90.00
_cell.angle_gamma   90.00
#
_symmetry.space_group_name_H-M   'P 1'
#
loop_
_entity.id
_entity.type
_entity.pdbx_description
1 polymer ?
#
loop_
_entity_poly.entity_id
_entity_poly.type
_entity_poly.pdbx_seq_one_letter_code
_entity_poly.pdbx_strand_id
1 'polypeptide(L)'
;KYLFLYFLYLQILFSNSQVNFGSIDDVQFESKIIGNRSIEIYRPSNQQISDKTIFIIMHDGQMLFDSTITWNRKDWNIDGIFEKRKNRNNDILIIGVSSINKSGDGFIDNTKRYAEYFPKESIKYFKTNFKTYFYNKYINQNKFDYLKFLVNELIP
;
A
#
# COMPACT_ATOMS: atom_id res chain seq x y z
N LYS A 1 -52.33 7.62 -5.76
CA LYS A 1 -51.57 6.62 -6.56
C LYS A 1 -50.10 6.89 -6.26
N TYR A 2 -49.54 6.14 -5.31
CA TYR A 2 -48.29 6.47 -4.63
C TYR A 2 -47.08 6.33 -5.55
N LEU A 3 -46.26 7.38 -5.61
CA LEU A 3 -44.99 7.42 -6.34
C LEU A 3 -43.89 6.88 -5.40
N PHE A 4 -43.49 5.63 -5.62
CA PHE A 4 -42.47 4.95 -4.80
C PHE A 4 -41.08 5.33 -5.36
N LEU A 5 -40.39 6.29 -4.75
CA LEU A 5 -38.99 6.58 -5.04
C LEU A 5 -38.12 5.51 -4.38
N TYR A 6 -37.49 4.66 -5.17
CA TYR A 6 -36.47 3.73 -4.71
C TYR A 6 -35.12 4.46 -4.69
N PHE A 7 -34.65 4.86 -3.51
CA PHE A 7 -33.28 5.33 -3.32
C PHE A 7 -32.36 4.11 -3.25
N LEU A 8 -31.63 3.84 -4.33
CA LEU A 8 -30.57 2.83 -4.36
C LEU A 8 -29.37 3.38 -3.56
N TYR A 9 -29.21 2.91 -2.33
CA TYR A 9 -28.03 3.20 -1.52
C TYR A 9 -26.88 2.35 -2.04
N LEU A 10 -26.04 2.93 -2.91
CA LEU A 10 -24.81 2.29 -3.38
C LEU A 10 -23.81 2.32 -2.22
N GLN A 11 -23.77 1.25 -1.42
CA GLN A 11 -22.65 1.04 -0.50
C GLN A 11 -21.42 0.77 -1.37
N ILE A 12 -20.47 1.71 -1.36
CA ILE A 12 -19.12 1.44 -1.86
C ILE A 12 -18.55 0.41 -0.88
N LEU A 13 -18.60 -0.86 -1.27
CA LEU A 13 -17.89 -1.92 -0.57
C LEU A 13 -16.41 -1.63 -0.76
N PHE A 14 -15.74 -1.16 0.30
CA PHE A 14 -14.31 -1.34 0.40
C PHE A 14 -14.10 -2.84 0.59
N SER A 15 -13.71 -3.52 -0.49
CA SER A 15 -13.33 -4.92 -0.42
C SER A 15 -11.95 -4.99 0.21
N ASN A 16 -11.91 -5.38 1.48
CA ASN A 16 -10.69 -5.75 2.16
C ASN A 16 -10.14 -7.05 1.57
N SER A 17 -8.81 -7.17 1.51
CA SER A 17 -8.16 -8.40 1.04
C SER A 17 -8.57 -9.60 1.88
N GLN A 18 -8.81 -10.74 1.23
CA GLN A 18 -8.99 -12.02 1.90
C GLN A 18 -7.76 -12.90 1.71
N VAL A 19 -7.43 -13.69 2.74
CA VAL A 19 -6.35 -14.68 2.71
C VAL A 19 -6.89 -16.07 2.99
N ASN A 20 -6.31 -17.08 2.35
CA ASN A 20 -6.67 -18.48 2.56
C ASN A 20 -5.88 -19.11 3.72
N PHE A 21 -4.74 -18.51 4.10
CA PHE A 21 -3.89 -18.99 5.17
C PHE A 21 -3.37 -17.83 6.03
N GLY A 22 -3.45 -17.96 7.35
CA GLY A 22 -3.06 -16.91 8.30
C GLY A 22 -4.19 -15.92 8.58
N SER A 23 -3.83 -14.72 9.02
CA SER A 23 -4.78 -13.62 9.29
C SER A 23 -4.23 -12.32 8.72
N ILE A 24 -5.13 -11.45 8.25
CA ILE A 24 -4.82 -10.13 7.73
C ILE A 24 -5.65 -9.08 8.46
N ASP A 25 -5.00 -7.99 8.86
CA ASP A 25 -5.68 -6.79 9.39
C ASP A 25 -5.47 -5.62 8.42
N ASP A 26 -6.54 -4.91 8.10
CA ASP A 26 -6.49 -3.66 7.34
C ASP A 26 -6.50 -2.44 8.26
N VAL A 27 -5.54 -1.54 8.08
CA VAL A 27 -5.40 -0.32 8.87
C VAL A 27 -5.33 0.89 7.94
N GLN A 28 -6.14 1.91 8.22
CA GLN A 28 -5.95 3.24 7.66
C GLN A 28 -4.99 4.02 8.55
N PHE A 29 -3.77 4.21 8.07
CA PHE A 29 -2.69 4.91 8.76
C PHE A 29 -2.66 6.38 8.39
N GLU A 30 -2.82 7.27 9.36
CA GLU A 30 -2.78 8.73 9.16
C GLU A 30 -1.35 9.27 9.29
N SER A 31 -0.59 9.24 8.18
CA SER A 31 0.77 9.80 8.14
C SER A 31 0.76 11.33 8.20
N LYS A 32 1.65 11.92 9.02
CA LYS A 32 1.89 13.38 9.03
C LYS A 32 2.77 13.82 7.88
N ILE A 33 3.47 12.88 7.24
CA ILE A 33 4.37 13.14 6.13
C ILE A 33 3.62 13.00 4.81
N ILE A 34 3.14 11.80 4.46
CA ILE A 34 2.57 11.49 3.14
C ILE A 34 1.03 11.49 3.08
N GLY A 35 0.37 11.72 4.22
CA GLY A 35 -1.09 11.61 4.36
C GLY A 35 -1.58 10.16 4.45
N ASN A 36 -2.89 9.96 4.42
CA ASN A 36 -3.50 8.66 4.71
C ASN A 36 -2.99 7.53 3.82
N ARG A 37 -2.78 6.36 4.45
CA ARG A 37 -2.31 5.15 3.78
C ARG A 37 -3.06 3.92 4.25
N SER A 38 -3.49 3.09 3.29
CA SER A 38 -3.95 1.74 3.59
C SER A 38 -2.75 0.85 3.84
N ILE A 39 -2.81 0.07 4.92
CA ILE A 39 -1.79 -0.87 5.34
C ILE A 39 -2.45 -2.20 5.65
N GLU A 40 -1.92 -3.25 5.05
CA GLU A 40 -2.31 -4.64 5.31
C GLU A 40 -1.26 -5.30 6.20
N ILE A 41 -1.67 -5.78 7.37
CA ILE A 41 -0.80 -6.46 8.32
C ILE A 41 -1.11 -7.95 8.28
N TYR A 42 -0.25 -8.71 7.61
CA TYR A 42 -0.41 -10.15 7.45
C TYR A 42 0.42 -10.93 8.46
N ARG A 43 -0.24 -11.89 9.11
CA ARG A 43 0.35 -12.83 10.07
C ARG A 43 0.10 -14.26 9.60
N PRO A 44 1.15 -15.01 9.23
CA PRO A 44 1.03 -16.42 8.84
C PRO A 44 0.77 -17.35 10.05
N SER A 45 1.05 -16.87 11.26
CA SER A 45 0.86 -17.63 12.51
C SER A 45 0.15 -16.77 13.57
N ASN A 46 -0.39 -17.42 14.59
CA ASN A 46 -1.00 -16.77 15.76
C ASN A 46 0.03 -16.44 16.86
N GLN A 47 1.34 -16.49 16.55
CA GLN A 47 2.35 -16.14 17.53
C GLN A 47 2.27 -14.66 17.91
N GLN A 48 2.50 -14.39 19.19
CA GLN A 48 2.58 -13.02 19.68
C GLN A 48 3.86 -12.35 19.19
N ILE A 49 3.76 -11.05 18.91
CA ILE A 49 4.90 -10.21 18.54
C ILE A 49 5.90 -10.20 19.69
N SER A 50 7.18 -10.39 19.36
CA SER A 50 8.30 -10.33 20.31
C SER A 50 9.56 -9.81 19.61
N ASP A 51 10.66 -9.67 20.34
CA ASP A 51 11.96 -9.25 19.79
C ASP A 51 12.53 -10.19 18.73
N LYS A 52 11.94 -11.39 18.56
CA LYS A 52 12.30 -12.35 17.51
C LYS A 52 11.51 -12.13 16.22
N THR A 53 10.46 -11.31 16.25
CA THR A 53 9.60 -11.08 15.10
C THR A 53 10.36 -10.33 14.01
N ILE A 54 10.42 -10.94 12.84
CA ILE A 54 10.96 -10.39 11.60
C ILE A 54 9.83 -9.66 10.89
N PHE A 55 9.96 -8.34 10.79
CA PHE A 55 9.05 -7.50 10.03
C PHE A 55 9.52 -7.40 8.58
N ILE A 56 8.64 -7.75 7.65
CA ILE A 56 8.87 -7.58 6.21
C ILE A 56 7.92 -6.50 5.71
N ILE A 57 8.47 -5.33 5.38
CA ILE A 57 7.69 -4.24 4.79
C ILE A 57 7.71 -4.41 3.26
N MET A 58 6.52 -4.52 2.67
CA MET A 58 6.35 -4.69 1.23
C MET A 58 5.59 -3.49 0.66
N HIS A 59 6.10 -2.93 -0.43
CA HIS A 59 5.42 -1.85 -1.14
C HIS A 59 4.35 -2.41 -2.10
N ASP A 60 3.41 -1.56 -2.48
CA ASP A 60 2.29 -1.94 -3.35
C ASP A 60 1.38 -3.00 -2.70
N GLY A 61 1.14 -2.81 -1.40
CA GLY A 61 0.44 -3.75 -0.50
C GLY A 61 -0.86 -4.31 -1.07
N GLN A 62 -1.66 -3.47 -1.74
CA GLN A 62 -2.97 -3.85 -2.29
C GLN A 62 -2.91 -4.94 -3.39
N MET A 63 -1.72 -5.39 -3.79
CA MET A 63 -1.50 -6.46 -4.76
C MET A 63 -1.02 -7.76 -4.11
N LEU A 64 -0.87 -7.84 -2.78
CA LEU A 64 -0.14 -8.94 -2.15
C LEU A 64 -0.97 -10.22 -1.96
N PHE A 65 -2.25 -10.08 -1.59
CA PHE A 65 -3.02 -11.19 -0.99
C PHE A 65 -4.23 -11.64 -1.77
N ASP A 66 -4.97 -10.72 -2.40
CA ASP A 66 -6.27 -11.06 -2.99
C ASP A 66 -6.38 -10.57 -4.44
N SER A 67 -6.13 -11.48 -5.39
CA SER A 67 -6.28 -11.19 -6.81
C SER A 67 -7.68 -10.74 -7.22
N THR A 68 -8.75 -11.07 -6.48
CA THR A 68 -10.13 -10.73 -6.87
C THR A 68 -10.42 -9.24 -6.82
N ILE A 69 -9.66 -8.49 -6.02
CA ILE A 69 -9.82 -7.03 -5.84
C ILE A 69 -8.74 -6.21 -6.56
N THR A 70 -7.77 -6.88 -7.18
CA THR A 70 -6.68 -6.21 -7.92
C THR A 70 -7.09 -5.84 -9.35
N TRP A 71 -6.54 -4.73 -9.85
CA TRP A 71 -6.84 -4.23 -11.19
C TRP A 71 -6.47 -5.20 -12.33
N ASN A 72 -5.45 -6.04 -12.14
CA ASN A 72 -4.97 -7.00 -13.14
C ASN A 72 -5.35 -8.46 -12.84
N ARG A 73 -6.19 -8.69 -11.81
CA ARG A 73 -6.60 -10.01 -11.34
C ARG A 73 -5.41 -10.93 -11.00
N LYS A 74 -4.35 -10.36 -10.44
CA LYS A 74 -3.15 -11.08 -10.01
C LYS A 74 -2.70 -10.57 -8.65
N ASP A 75 -2.27 -11.49 -7.81
CA ASP A 75 -1.62 -11.19 -6.55
C ASP A 75 -0.19 -11.79 -6.51
N TRP A 76 0.55 -11.48 -5.45
CA TRP A 76 1.84 -12.10 -5.17
C TRP A 76 1.71 -13.46 -4.47
N ASN A 77 0.49 -13.92 -4.19
CA ASN A 77 0.16 -15.19 -3.53
C ASN A 77 0.99 -15.44 -2.26
N ILE A 78 1.12 -14.40 -1.43
CA ILE A 78 1.98 -14.44 -0.26
C ILE A 78 1.47 -15.46 0.76
N ASP A 79 0.16 -15.47 1.02
CA ASP A 79 -0.50 -16.41 1.92
C ASP A 79 -0.31 -17.87 1.48
N GLY A 80 -0.44 -18.16 0.17
CA GLY A 80 -0.21 -19.50 -0.37
C GLY A 80 1.26 -19.96 -0.28
N ILE A 81 2.24 -19.03 -0.25
CA ILE A 81 3.64 -19.39 0.02
C ILE A 81 3.80 -19.87 1.47
N PHE A 82 3.18 -19.20 2.44
CA PHE A 82 3.23 -19.60 3.85
C PHE A 82 2.45 -20.88 4.12
N GLU A 83 1.31 -21.06 3.45
CA GLU A 83 0.52 -22.30 3.48
C GLU A 83 1.38 -23.50 3.06
N LYS A 84 2.05 -23.41 1.90
CA LYS A 84 2.93 -24.46 1.37
C LYS A 84 4.10 -24.78 2.29
N ARG A 85 4.59 -23.78 3.04
CA ARG A 85 5.67 -23.95 4.02
C ARG A 85 5.19 -24.51 5.35
N LYS A 86 3.87 -24.73 5.53
CA LYS A 86 3.26 -25.22 6.77
C LYS A 86 3.71 -24.44 8.01
N ASN A 87 3.82 -23.12 7.87
CA ASN A 87 4.30 -22.26 8.96
C ASN A 87 5.72 -22.64 9.45
N ARG A 88 6.64 -22.95 8.54
CA ARG A 88 8.07 -22.85 8.88
C ARG A 88 8.44 -21.37 8.81
N ASN A 89 8.99 -20.82 9.90
CA ASN A 89 9.28 -19.39 10.14
C ASN A 89 8.07 -18.59 10.68
N ASN A 90 7.58 -19.00 11.85
CA ASN A 90 6.39 -18.40 12.49
C ASN A 90 6.60 -16.97 13.00
N ASP A 91 7.85 -16.55 13.20
CA ASP A 91 8.21 -15.22 13.70
C ASP A 91 8.19 -14.15 12.58
N ILE A 92 7.45 -14.33 11.49
CA ILE A 92 7.38 -13.35 10.39
C ILE A 92 6.05 -12.60 10.44
N LEU A 93 6.10 -11.27 10.27
CA LEU A 93 4.94 -10.42 10.06
C LEU A 93 5.18 -9.53 8.84
N ILE A 94 4.22 -9.52 7.92
CA ILE A 94 4.32 -8.72 6.68
C ILE A 94 3.45 -7.47 6.80
N ILE A 95 4.04 -6.34 6.46
CA ILE A 95 3.37 -5.03 6.43
C ILE A 95 3.31 -4.60 4.97
N GLY A 96 2.16 -4.80 4.32
CA GLY A 96 1.87 -4.35 2.97
C GLY A 96 1.43 -2.90 2.96
N VAL A 97 2.25 -2.00 2.40
CA VAL A 97 1.93 -0.57 2.30
C VAL A 97 1.38 -0.27 0.93
N SER A 98 0.10 0.12 0.85
CA SER A 98 -0.50 0.48 -0.42
C SER A 98 0.15 1.73 -1.01
N SER A 99 0.35 1.72 -2.33
CA SER A 99 0.74 2.93 -3.04
C SER A 99 -0.43 3.93 -3.09
N ILE A 100 -0.17 5.20 -3.39
CA ILE A 100 -1.21 6.22 -3.54
C ILE A 100 -1.89 6.06 -4.90
N ASN A 101 -2.54 4.93 -5.05
CA ASN A 101 -3.37 4.64 -6.21
C ASN A 101 -4.74 5.21 -5.93
N LYS A 102 -4.83 6.53 -6.06
CA LYS A 102 -6.05 7.11 -6.63
C LYS A 102 -5.93 7.03 -8.14
N SER A 103 -5.69 5.83 -8.67
CA SER A 103 -6.00 5.57 -10.07
C SER A 103 -7.50 5.78 -10.15
N GLY A 104 -7.93 6.97 -10.57
CA GLY A 104 -9.33 7.17 -10.87
C GLY A 104 -9.68 6.19 -11.97
N ASP A 105 -10.85 5.57 -11.89
CA ASP A 105 -11.49 4.99 -13.06
C ASP A 105 -11.47 6.05 -14.18
N GLY A 106 -10.51 5.98 -15.11
CA GLY A 106 -10.33 7.03 -16.12
C GLY A 106 -8.97 7.06 -16.82
N PHE A 107 -8.88 7.92 -17.84
CA PHE A 107 -7.73 8.08 -18.74
C PHE A 107 -6.56 8.90 -18.16
N ILE A 108 -6.69 9.43 -16.94
CA ILE A 108 -5.68 10.29 -16.31
C ILE A 108 -5.09 9.59 -15.09
N ASP A 109 -3.80 9.28 -15.16
CA ASP A 109 -3.02 8.80 -14.02
C ASP A 109 -2.85 9.93 -12.99
N ASN A 110 -3.67 9.87 -11.93
CA ASN A 110 -3.60 10.77 -10.78
C ASN A 110 -2.70 10.21 -9.66
N THR A 111 -1.97 9.11 -9.91
CA THR A 111 -1.11 8.52 -8.89
C THR A 111 0.08 9.44 -8.65
N LYS A 112 0.27 9.84 -7.39
CA LYS A 112 1.47 10.61 -6.98
C LYS A 112 2.68 9.70 -6.71
N ARG A 113 2.57 8.43 -7.13
CA ARG A 113 3.57 7.37 -6.96
C ARG A 113 4.92 7.76 -7.55
N TYR A 114 4.90 8.36 -8.75
CA TYR A 114 6.11 8.81 -9.43
C TYR A 114 6.89 9.86 -8.64
N ALA A 115 6.25 10.61 -7.74
CA ALA A 115 6.91 11.59 -6.90
C ALA A 115 7.40 10.99 -5.58
N GLU A 116 6.58 10.13 -4.97
CA GLU A 116 6.90 9.43 -3.71
C GLU A 116 8.07 8.45 -3.86
N TYR A 117 8.13 7.71 -4.97
CA TYR A 117 9.15 6.68 -5.21
C TYR A 117 10.30 7.17 -6.09
N PHE A 118 10.32 8.46 -6.45
CA PHE A 118 11.43 9.00 -7.23
C PHE A 118 12.72 8.96 -6.40
N PRO A 119 13.84 8.42 -6.92
CA PRO A 119 15.14 8.51 -6.27
C PRO A 119 15.64 9.95 -6.33
N LYS A 120 15.34 10.77 -5.31
CA LYS A 120 15.56 12.22 -5.30
C LYS A 120 17.02 12.59 -5.55
N GLU A 121 17.97 11.80 -5.07
CA GLU A 121 19.41 11.97 -5.26
C GLU A 121 19.83 11.81 -6.72
N SER A 122 19.03 11.12 -7.54
CA SER A 122 19.32 10.94 -8.97
C SER A 122 19.16 12.24 -9.76
N ILE A 123 18.36 13.21 -9.26
CA ILE A 123 18.00 14.42 -10.00
C ILE A 123 19.22 15.26 -10.40
N LYS A 124 20.30 15.18 -9.62
CA LYS A 124 21.57 15.89 -9.89
C LYS A 124 22.29 15.42 -11.14
N TYR A 125 21.96 14.21 -11.63
CA TYR A 125 22.53 13.65 -12.86
C TYR A 125 21.71 14.01 -14.11
N PHE A 126 20.54 14.64 -13.96
CA PHE A 126 19.72 15.07 -15.08
C PHE A 126 20.27 16.38 -15.67
N LYS A 127 20.11 16.57 -16.98
CA LYS A 127 20.43 17.85 -17.63
C LYS A 127 19.66 18.96 -16.93
N THR A 128 20.38 19.98 -16.46
CA THR A 128 19.76 21.16 -15.85
C THR A 128 18.99 21.92 -16.93
N ASN A 129 17.68 21.98 -16.77
CA ASN A 129 16.76 22.72 -17.64
C ASN A 129 15.50 23.07 -16.84
N PHE A 130 14.60 23.86 -17.45
CA PHE A 130 13.36 24.29 -16.82
C PHE A 130 12.53 23.11 -16.29
N LYS A 131 12.34 22.04 -17.08
CA LYS A 131 11.55 20.87 -16.67
C LYS A 131 12.16 20.20 -15.43
N THR A 132 13.47 19.92 -15.45
CA THR A 132 14.19 19.31 -14.33
C THR A 132 14.12 20.18 -13.07
N TYR A 133 14.23 21.50 -13.22
CA TYR A 133 14.13 22.44 -12.09
C TYR A 133 12.76 22.39 -11.41
N PHE A 134 11.66 22.49 -12.18
CA PHE A 134 10.30 22.44 -11.62
C PHE A 134 9.98 21.06 -11.06
N TYR A 135 10.41 20.01 -11.73
CA TYR A 135 10.25 18.64 -11.24
C TYR A 135 10.98 18.44 -9.91
N ASN A 136 12.24 18.88 -9.82
CA ASN A 136 13.01 18.84 -8.57
C ASN A 136 12.31 19.58 -7.42
N LYS A 137 11.77 20.78 -7.69
CA LYS A 137 10.99 21.52 -6.69
C LYS A 137 9.71 20.79 -6.29
N TYR A 138 9.07 20.09 -7.22
CA TYR A 138 7.86 19.33 -6.97
C TYR A 138 8.10 18.11 -6.07
N ILE A 139 9.04 17.23 -6.43
CA ILE A 139 9.32 15.97 -5.72
C ILE A 139 9.92 16.18 -4.31
N ASN A 140 10.55 17.33 -4.05
CA ASN A 140 11.14 17.64 -2.75
C ASN A 140 10.14 18.19 -1.71
N GLN A 141 8.84 18.25 -2.04
CA GLN A 141 7.83 18.54 -1.03
C GLN A 141 7.77 17.42 0.01
N ASN A 142 7.63 17.76 1.30
CA ASN A 142 7.59 16.78 2.40
C ASN A 142 6.51 15.70 2.20
N LYS A 143 5.40 16.04 1.53
CA LYS A 143 4.33 15.11 1.20
C LYS A 143 4.69 13.96 0.26
N PHE A 144 5.86 14.03 -0.37
CA PHE A 144 6.42 12.98 -1.22
C PHE A 144 7.64 12.32 -0.59
N ASP A 145 7.84 12.49 0.71
CA ASP A 145 8.96 11.88 1.43
C ASP A 145 8.59 10.49 1.99
N TYR A 146 8.38 9.54 1.07
CA TYR A 146 7.95 8.19 1.41
C TYR A 146 8.96 7.45 2.30
N LEU A 147 10.27 7.60 2.03
CA LEU A 147 11.32 7.00 2.87
C LEU A 147 11.26 7.54 4.30
N LYS A 148 11.04 8.84 4.47
CA LYS A 148 10.87 9.44 5.80
C LYS A 148 9.63 8.93 6.51
N PHE A 149 8.52 8.72 5.80
CA PHE A 149 7.34 8.04 6.35
C PHE A 149 7.68 6.63 6.84
N LEU A 150 8.37 5.82 6.03
CA LEU A 150 8.73 4.46 6.43
C LEU A 150 9.56 4.45 7.72
N VAL A 151 10.61 5.26 7.77
CA VAL A 151 11.58 5.25 8.89
C VAL A 151 11.01 5.87 10.15
N ASN A 152 10.27 6.97 10.04
CA ASN A 152 9.90 7.76 11.21
C ASN A 152 8.48 7.46 11.73
N GLU A 153 7.62 6.85 10.92
CA GLU A 153 6.22 6.65 11.30
C GLU A 153 5.75 5.18 11.19
N LEU A 154 6.30 4.39 10.26
CA LEU A 154 5.80 3.03 10.02
C LEU A 154 6.63 1.92 10.67
N ILE A 155 7.96 1.99 10.55
CA ILE A 155 8.83 0.96 11.13
C ILE A 155 8.60 0.96 12.66
N PRO A 156 8.24 -0.20 13.25
CA PRO A 156 8.00 -0.32 14.68
C PRO A 156 9.26 -0.18 15.53
#